data_AF-A0A358ATJ3-F1
#
_entry.id   AF-A0A358ATJ3-F1
#
_cell.length_a   1.000
_cell.length_b   1.000
_cell.length_c   1.000
_cell.angle_alpha   90.00
_cell.angle_beta   90.00
_cell.angle_gamma   90.00
#
_symmetry.space_group_name_H-M   'P 1'
#
loop_
_entity.id
_entity.type
_entity.pdbx_description
1 polymer ?
#
loop_
_entity_poly.entity_id
_entity_poly.type
_entity_poly.pdbx_seq_one_letter_code
_entity_poly.pdbx_strand_id
1 'polypeptide(L)' 'MGNLLRKTYAKIDTGAIENNVRAIRAHIGERSEVMAVVKADAYGHGAVKVARAALS' A
#
# COMPACT_ATOMS: atom_id res chain seq x y z
N MET A 1 11.36 -1.86 -16.44
CA MET A 1 10.81 -0.49 -16.37
C MET A 1 10.16 -0.21 -17.72
N GLY A 2 8.85 0.05 -17.78
CA GLY A 2 8.18 0.37 -19.04
C GLY A 2 8.77 1.62 -19.68
N ASN A 3 8.68 1.75 -21.00
CA ASN A 3 9.20 2.93 -21.71
C ASN A 3 8.32 4.15 -21.37
N LEU A 4 8.74 4.95 -20.40
CA LEU A 4 8.03 6.16 -19.99
C LEU A 4 8.43 7.31 -20.92
N LEU A 5 7.44 7.85 -21.65
CA LEU A 5 7.63 9.01 -22.52
C LEU A 5 8.04 10.28 -21.75
N ARG A 6 7.74 10.35 -20.45
CA ARG A 6 8.11 11.44 -19.54
C ARG A 6 9.04 10.93 -18.43
N LYS A 7 10.13 11.65 -18.16
CA LYS A 7 11.16 11.28 -17.16
C LYS A 7 10.78 11.59 -15.70
N THR A 8 9.52 11.91 -15.42
CA THR A 8 9.03 12.16 -14.06
C THR A 8 8.10 11.04 -13.65
N TYR A 9 8.41 10.37 -12.55
CA TYR A 9 7.59 9.29 -12.00
C TYR A 9 7.72 9.22 -10.48
N ALA A 10 6.73 8.62 -9.83
CA ALA A 10 6.78 8.26 -8.43
C ALA A 10 7.02 6.75 -8.31
N LYS A 11 7.90 6.34 -7.39
CA LYS A 11 8.12 4.93 -7.05
C LYS A 11 7.44 4.65 -5.72
N ILE A 12 6.59 3.63 -5.70
CA ILE A 12 5.92 3.17 -4.49
C ILE A 12 6.51 1.83 -4.10
N ASP A 13 6.91 1.71 -2.83
CA ASP A 13 7.43 0.48 -2.25
C ASP A 13 6.28 -0.31 -1.60
N THR A 14 5.89 -1.42 -2.22
CA THR A 14 4.82 -2.29 -1.70
C THR A 14 5.29 -3.13 -0.50
N GLY A 15 6.58 -3.44 -0.40
CA GLY A 15 7.12 -4.15 0.77
C GLY A 15 7.05 -3.28 2.03
N ALA A 16 7.26 -1.98 1.88
CA ALA A 16 7.03 -1.03 2.98
C ALA A 16 5.57 -1.03 3.45
N ILE A 17 4.61 -1.12 2.52
CA ILE A 17 3.17 -1.17 2.84
C ILE A 17 2.85 -2.46 3.61
N GLU A 18 3.33 -3.61 3.15
CA GLU A 18 3.18 -4.90 3.84
C GLU A 18 3.75 -4.85 5.27
N ASN A 19 4.96 -4.30 5.43
CA ASN A 19 5.59 -4.12 6.74
C ASN A 19 4.74 -3.24 7.66
N ASN A 20 4.19 -2.14 7.14
CA ASN A 20 3.35 -1.21 7.92
C ASN A 20 2.06 -1.89 8.39
N VAL A 21 1.39 -2.65 7.52
CA VAL A 21 0.17 -3.37 7.90
C VAL A 21 0.48 -4.44 8.96
N ARG A 22 1.59 -5.18 8.83
CA ARG A 22 2.02 -6.14 9.87
C ARG A 22 2.30 -5.47 11.20
N ALA A 23 2.97 -4.32 11.20
CA ALA A 23 3.24 -3.55 12.42
C ALA A 23 1.94 -3.06 13.09
N ILE A 24 0.97 -2.57 12.31
CA ILE A 24 -0.34 -2.15 12.83
C ILE A 24 -1.08 -3.33 13.45
N ARG A 25 -1.15 -4.48 12.75
CA ARG A 25 -1.80 -5.70 13.27
C ARG A 25 -1.17 -6.17 14.58
N ALA A 26 0.17 -6.17 14.65
CA ALA A 26 0.89 -6.53 15.88
C ALA A 26 0.60 -5.57 17.04
N HIS A 27 0.40 -4.28 16.75
CA HIS A 27 0.12 -3.27 17.76
C HIS A 27 -1.31 -3.33 18.32
N ILE A 28 -2.31 -3.52 17.46
CA ILE A 28 -3.73 -3.51 17.87
C ILE A 28 -4.21 -4.88 18.41
N GLY A 29 -3.49 -5.96 18.10
CA GLY A 29 -3.82 -7.31 18.51
C GLY A 29 -4.94 -7.97 17.67
N GLU A 30 -5.18 -9.25 17.93
CA GLU A 30 -6.01 -10.10 17.05
C GLU A 30 -7.52 -9.87 17.16
N ARG A 31 -7.98 -9.13 18.19
CA ARG A 31 -9.42 -8.86 18.40
C ARG A 31 -9.98 -7.81 17.46
N SER A 32 -9.12 -7.09 16.75
CA SER A 32 -9.52 -6.00 15.85
C SER A 32 -9.07 -6.27 14.43
N GLU A 33 -9.98 -6.04 13.49
CA GLU A 33 -9.67 -6.12 12.06
C GLU A 33 -9.07 -4.81 11.55
N VAL A 34 -8.25 -4.90 10.50
CA VAL A 34 -7.67 -3.75 9.81
C VAL A 34 -8.37 -3.57 8.47
N MET A 35 -8.94 -2.38 8.25
CA MET A 35 -9.48 -1.97 6.96
C MET A 35 -8.50 -1.03 6.26
N ALA A 36 -7.93 -1.48 5.13
CA ALA A 36 -7.06 -0.64 4.31
C ALA A 36 -7.89 0.40 3.54
N VAL A 37 -7.78 1.68 3.93
CA VAL A 37 -8.45 2.77 3.23
C VAL A 37 -7.66 3.14 1.98
N VAL A 38 -8.16 2.81 0.80
CA VAL A 38 -7.49 3.07 -0.50
C VAL A 38 -8.22 4.08 -1.37
N LYS A 39 -9.01 4.98 -0.76
CA LYS A 39 -9.68 6.08 -1.46
C LYS A 39 -8.68 6.98 -2.20
N ALA A 40 -9.15 7.71 -3.21
CA ALA A 40 -8.34 8.63 -4.01
C ALA A 40 -7.05 7.98 -4.56
N ASP A 41 -7.20 6.82 -5.20
CA ASP A 41 -6.10 6.03 -5.76
C ASP A 41 -5.04 5.62 -4.71
N ALA A 42 -5.49 5.14 -3.54
CA ALA A 42 -4.65 4.95 -2.36
C ALA A 42 -3.83 6.19 -2.01
N TYR A 43 -4.50 7.34 -1.88
CA TYR A 43 -3.83 8.62 -1.61
C TYR A 43 -2.74 8.94 -2.64
N GLY A 44 -2.97 8.61 -3.92
CA GLY A 44 -2.03 8.82 -5.03
C GLY A 44 -0.92 7.76 -5.19
N HIS A 45 -0.96 6.67 -4.44
CA HIS A 45 0.05 5.60 -4.49
C HIS A 45 -0.32 4.45 -5.45
N GLY A 46 -1.54 4.44 -6.01
CA GLY A 46 -2.04 3.41 -6.90
C GLY A 46 -2.91 2.38 -6.17
N ALA A 47 -4.23 2.55 -6.22
CA ALA A 47 -5.20 1.81 -5.41
C ALA A 47 -5.05 0.29 -5.51
N VAL A 48 -4.94 -0.25 -6.71
CA VAL A 48 -4.93 -1.71 -6.91
C VAL A 48 -3.65 -2.34 -6.34
N LYS A 49 -2.49 -1.74 -6.59
CA LYS A 49 -1.21 -2.28 -6.10
C LYS A 49 -1.11 -2.16 -4.57
N VAL A 50 -1.53 -1.02 -4.02
CA VAL A 50 -1.55 -0.81 -2.57
C VAL A 50 -2.56 -1.73 -1.88
N ALA A 51 -3.76 -1.89 -2.43
CA ALA A 51 -4.77 -2.80 -1.86
C ALA A 51 -4.28 -4.24 -1.81
N ARG A 52 -3.62 -4.72 -2.87
CA ARG A 52 -3.01 -6.06 -2.87
C ARG A 52 -1.93 -6.19 -1.80
N ALA A 53 -0.99 -5.24 -1.74
CA ALA A 53 0.08 -5.24 -0.73
C ALA A 53 -0.47 -5.18 0.71
N ALA A 54 -1.57 -4.47 0.95
CA ALA A 54 -2.19 -4.37 2.27
C ALA A 54 -2.97 -5.64 2.69
N LEU A 55 -3.31 -6.51 1.73
CA LEU A 55 -4.03 -7.77 1.95
C LEU A 55 -3.11 -9.00 1.93
N SER A 56 -1.86 -8.84 1.50
CA SER A 56 -0.80 -9.86 1.57
C SER A 56 -0.38 -10.15 3.01
#